data_AF-A0A6M3JZX6-F1
#
_entry.id   AF-A0A6M3JZX6-F1
#
_cell.length_a   1.000
_cell.length_b   1.000
_cell.length_c   1.000
_cell.angle_alpha   90.00
_cell.angle_beta   90.00
_cell.angle_gamma   90.00
#
_symmetry.space_group_name_H-M   'P 1'
#
loop_
_entity.id
_entity.type
_entity.pdbx_description
1 polymer ?
#
loop_
_entity_poly.entity_id
_entity_poly.type
_entity_poly.pdbx_seq_one_letter_code
_entity_poly.pdbx_strand_id
1 'polypeptide(L)'
;MKTPRDRYYNDAHFKYLVDMMVAQIHRCNYTPSEMREAAIMASIMYHEQNFGMTKLLHAEVEEAFMVLNKWETSNRLNPTEGNK
;
A
#
# COMPACT_ATOMS: atom_id res chain seq x y z
N MET A 1 9.00 16.47 -16.06
CA MET A 1 8.10 15.34 -15.76
C MET A 1 7.43 14.91 -17.06
N LYS A 2 7.59 13.65 -17.49
CA LYS A 2 6.87 13.16 -18.68
C LYS A 2 5.39 13.09 -18.35
N THR A 3 4.53 13.69 -19.16
CA THR A 3 3.09 13.64 -18.93
C THR A 3 2.57 12.22 -19.19
N PRO A 4 1.46 11.79 -18.58
CA PRO A 4 0.86 10.49 -18.89
C PRO A 4 0.57 10.32 -20.40
N ARG A 5 0.17 11.41 -21.06
CA ARG A 5 -0.06 11.44 -22.50
C ARG A 5 1.23 11.23 -23.29
N ASP A 6 2.33 11.85 -22.89
CA ASP A 6 3.65 11.66 -23.50
C ASP A 6 4.13 10.20 -23.34
N ARG A 7 3.94 9.61 -22.15
CA ARG A 7 4.26 8.19 -21.92
C ARG A 7 3.44 7.26 -22.81
N TYR A 8 2.16 7.55 -23.02
CA TYR A 8 1.30 6.72 -23.88
C TYR A 8 1.81 6.63 -25.32
N TYR A 9 2.44 7.69 -25.86
CA TYR A 9 2.97 7.66 -27.22
C TYR A 9 4.39 7.11 -27.32
N ASN A 10 5.18 7.18 -26.24
CA ASN A 10 6.61 6.88 -26.27
C ASN A 10 7.04 5.61 -25.50
N ASP A 11 6.15 4.98 -24.73
CA ASP A 11 6.40 3.76 -23.96
C ASP A 11 5.41 2.66 -24.38
N ALA A 12 5.91 1.65 -25.09
CA ALA A 12 5.10 0.56 -25.64
C ALA A 12 4.40 -0.27 -24.54
N HIS A 13 5.05 -0.47 -23.38
CA HIS A 13 4.47 -1.22 -22.27
C HIS A 13 3.35 -0.41 -21.61
N PHE A 14 3.59 0.88 -21.39
CA PHE A 14 2.56 1.77 -20.84
C PHE A 14 1.37 1.90 -21.78
N LYS A 15 1.61 2.02 -23.10
CA LYS A 15 0.56 2.01 -24.12
C LYS A 15 -0.27 0.74 -24.07
N TYR A 16 0.37 -0.42 -24.06
CA TYR A 16 -0.32 -1.71 -24.00
C TYR A 16 -1.22 -1.83 -22.76
N LEU A 17 -0.72 -1.40 -21.60
CA LEU A 17 -1.51 -1.40 -20.36
C LEU A 17 -2.75 -0.51 -20.49
N VAL A 18 -2.60 0.73 -20.99
CA VAL A 18 -3.73 1.66 -21.18
C VAL A 18 -4.74 1.09 -22.18
N ASP A 19 -4.26 0.55 -23.30
CA ASP A 19 -5.12 -0.04 -24.33
C ASP A 19 -5.90 -1.26 -23.80
N MET A 20 -5.26 -2.09 -22.96
CA MET A 20 -5.92 -3.19 -22.27
C MET A 20 -7.04 -2.69 -21.34
N MET A 21 -6.78 -1.67 -20.52
CA MET A 21 -7.79 -1.09 -19.62
C MET A 21 -8.98 -0.51 -20.40
N VAL A 22 -8.70 0.24 -21.47
CA VAL A 22 -9.73 0.83 -22.35
C VAL A 22 -10.57 -0.26 -23.04
N ALA A 23 -9.95 -1.36 -23.50
CA ALA A 23 -10.66 -2.48 -24.08
C ALA A 23 -11.64 -3.14 -23.10
N GLN A 24 -11.26 -3.28 -21.82
CA GLN A 24 -12.15 -3.82 -20.80
C GLN A 24 -13.36 -2.92 -20.53
N ILE A 25 -13.17 -1.59 -20.55
CA ILE A 25 -14.26 -0.61 -20.43
C ILE A 25 -15.21 -0.73 -21.63
N HIS A 26 -14.68 -0.80 -22.85
CA HIS A 26 -15.51 -0.94 -24.07
C HIS A 26 -16.30 -2.24 -24.10
N ARG A 27 -15.78 -3.31 -23.50
CA ARG A 27 -16.49 -4.60 -23.36
C ARG A 27 -17.55 -4.60 -22.26
N CYS A 28 -17.77 -3.47 -21.59
CA CYS A 28 -18.69 -3.33 -20.45
C CYS A 28 -18.37 -4.28 -19.28
N ASN A 29 -17.13 -4.76 -19.17
CA ASN A 29 -16.72 -5.61 -18.06
C ASN A 29 -16.56 -4.80 -16.77
N TYR A 30 -16.15 -3.53 -16.91
CA TYR A 30 -15.97 -2.59 -15.81
C TYR A 30 -16.33 -1.18 -16.26
N THR A 31 -16.91 -0.40 -15.36
CA THR A 31 -17.09 1.03 -15.56
C THR A 31 -15.75 1.77 -15.47
N PRO A 32 -15.64 2.99 -16.01
CA PRO A 32 -14.45 3.82 -15.83
C PRO A 32 -14.10 4.09 -14.36
N SER A 33 -15.09 4.13 -13.46
CA SER A 33 -14.87 4.33 -12.03
C SER A 33 -14.25 3.09 -11.37
N GLU A 34 -14.82 1.90 -11.62
CA GLU A 34 -14.27 0.64 -11.12
C GLU A 34 -12.85 0.39 -11.64
N MET A 35 -12.57 0.72 -12.91
CA MET A 35 -11.22 0.57 -13.47
C MET A 35 -10.19 1.46 -12.74
N ARG A 36 -10.58 2.67 -12.32
CA ARG A 36 -9.70 3.54 -11.52
C ARG A 36 -9.47 2.98 -10.13
N GLU A 37 -10.53 2.51 -9.47
CA GLU A 37 -10.45 1.88 -8.15
C GLU A 37 -9.58 0.62 -8.18
N ALA A 38 -9.77 -0.23 -9.19
CA ALA A 38 -8.97 -1.43 -9.39
C ALA A 38 -7.49 -1.12 -9.61
N ALA A 39 -7.16 -0.10 -10.42
CA ALA A 39 -5.77 0.31 -10.64
C ALA A 39 -5.09 0.81 -9.36
N ILE A 40 -5.83 1.55 -8.52
CA ILE A 40 -5.34 2.00 -7.20
C ILE A 40 -5.14 0.80 -6.29
N MET A 41 -6.13 -0.09 -6.19
CA MET A 41 -6.05 -1.29 -5.34
C MET A 41 -4.88 -2.20 -5.75
N ALA A 42 -4.69 -2.44 -7.05
CA ALA A 42 -3.55 -3.20 -7.56
C ALA A 42 -2.20 -2.58 -7.14
N SER A 43 -2.12 -1.24 -7.13
CA SER A 43 -0.94 -0.52 -6.67
C SER A 43 -0.71 -0.73 -5.17
N ILE A 44 -1.77 -0.66 -4.36
CA ILE A 44 -1.69 -0.93 -2.91
C ILE A 44 -1.21 -2.35 -2.65
N MET A 45 -1.83 -3.34 -3.28
CA MET A 45 -1.48 -4.75 -3.13
C MET A 45 0.00 -5.01 -3.51
N TYR A 46 0.48 -4.41 -4.61
CA TYR A 46 1.89 -4.50 -4.98
C TYR A 46 2.79 -3.96 -3.87
N HIS A 47 2.42 -2.84 -3.25
CA HIS A 47 3.22 -2.28 -2.16
C HIS A 47 3.16 -3.16 -0.91
N GLU A 48 1.99 -3.63 -0.50
CA GLU A 48 1.83 -4.50 0.67
C GLU A 48 2.62 -5.81 0.53
N GLN A 49 2.68 -6.37 -0.68
CA GLN A 49 3.42 -7.60 -0.96
C GLN A 49 4.93 -7.40 -0.99
N ASN A 50 5.42 -6.27 -1.51
CA ASN A 50 6.85 -6.02 -1.72
C ASN A 50 7.51 -5.23 -0.58
N PHE A 51 6.74 -4.43 0.14
CA PHE A 51 7.14 -3.71 1.32
C PHE A 51 6.40 -4.35 2.50
N GLY A 52 7.01 -5.37 3.10
CA GLY A 52 6.57 -5.80 4.42
C GLY A 52 6.48 -4.57 5.34
N MET A 53 5.43 -4.48 6.14
CA MET A 53 5.14 -3.39 7.10
C MET A 53 6.36 -2.90 7.89
N THR A 54 7.38 -3.74 8.03
CA THR A 54 8.65 -3.48 8.69
C THR A 54 9.57 -2.46 8.00
N LYS A 55 9.47 -2.19 6.69
CA LYS A 55 10.40 -1.27 6.00
C LYS A 55 10.00 0.21 6.02
N LEU A 56 8.81 0.54 6.48
CA LEU A 56 8.28 1.92 6.51
C LEU A 56 8.46 2.61 7.86
N LEU A 57 8.87 1.88 8.90
CA LEU A 57 9.21 2.47 10.18
C LEU A 57 10.65 2.98 10.12
N HIS A 58 10.81 4.28 10.32
CA HIS A 58 12.13 4.85 10.63
C HIS A 58 12.67 4.14 11.88
N ALA A 59 13.98 3.91 11.97
CA ALA A 59 14.59 3.13 13.04
C ALA A 59 14.17 3.60 14.45
N GLU A 60 13.96 4.91 14.61
CA GLU A 60 13.48 5.54 15.85
C GLU A 60 12.06 5.10 16.24
N VAL A 61 11.19 4.85 15.24
CA VAL A 61 9.83 4.38 15.49
C VAL A 61 9.83 2.90 15.83
N GLU A 62 10.73 2.12 15.23
CA GLU A 62 10.95 0.72 15.59
C GLU A 62 11.45 0.58 17.04
N GLU A 63 12.38 1.44 17.46
CA GLU A 63 12.85 1.52 18.85
C GLU A 63 11.71 1.91 19.81
N ALA A 64 10.91 2.90 19.45
CA ALA A 64 9.75 3.30 20.25
C ALA A 64 8.73 2.15 20.41
N PHE A 65 8.46 1.40 19.34
CA PHE A 65 7.61 0.20 19.39
C PHE A 65 8.20 -0.89 20.29
N MET A 66 9.51 -1.12 20.23
CA MET A 66 10.17 -2.07 21.12
C MET A 66 10.02 -1.68 22.60
N VAL A 67 10.22 -0.40 22.94
CA VAL A 67 10.06 0.10 24.31
C VAL A 67 8.63 -0.09 24.80
N LEU A 68 7.64 0.26 23.96
CA LEU A 68 6.22 0.12 24.29
C LEU A 68 5.81 -1.34 24.49
N ASN A 69 6.21 -2.24 23.58
CA ASN A 69 5.91 -3.67 23.69
C ASN A 69 6.57 -4.29 24.93
N LYS A 70 7.79 -3.88 25.26
CA LYS A 70 8.49 -4.32 26.47
C LYS A 70 7.76 -3.86 27.74
N TRP A 71 7.29 -2.61 27.77
CA TRP A 71 6.49 -2.09 28.88
C TRP A 71 5.18 -2.86 29.00
N GLU A 72 4.43 -3.03 27.91
CA GLU A 72 3.14 -3.72 27.92
C GLU A 72 3.29 -5.18 28.40
N THR A 73 4.29 -5.90 27.91
CA THR A 73 4.56 -7.28 28.32
C THR A 73 4.92 -7.35 29.80
N SER A 74 5.70 -6.39 30.30
CA SER A 74 6.08 -6.33 31.71
C SER A 74 4.90 -5.97 32.62
N ASN A 75 4.00 -5.11 32.16
CA ASN A 75 2.82 -4.67 32.90
C ASN A 75 1.70 -5.74 32.90
N ARG A 76 1.62 -6.56 31.84
CA ARG A 76 0.74 -7.74 31.80
C ARG A 76 1.22 -8.87 32.71
N LEU A 77 2.54 -9.00 32.91
CA LEU A 77 3.14 -10.03 33.78
C LEU A 77 3.21 -9.61 35.25
N ASN A 78 3.19 -8.30 35.54
CA ASN A 78 3.09 -7.75 36.89
C ASN A 78 1.90 -6.79 36.96
N PRO A 79 0.66 -7.28 37.14
CA PRO A 79 -0.44 -6.38 37.45
C PRO A 79 -0.09 -5.72 38.78
N THR A 80 0.15 -4.41 38.73
CA THR A 80 0.43 -3.59 39.91
C THR A 80 -0.50 -4.01 41.05
N GLU A 81 0.08 -4.53 42.13
CA GLU A 81 -0.63 -4.67 43.39
C GLU A 81 -1.25 -3.32 43.69
N GLY A 82 -2.59 -3.29 43.73
CA GLY A 82 -3.35 -2.10 44.01
C GLY A 82 -2.90 -1.52 45.34
N ASN A 83 -2.19 -0.39 45.28
CA ASN A 83 -2.01 0.44 46.46
C ASN A 83 -3.37 1.08 46.77
N LYS A 84 -3.88 0.66 47.93
CA LYS A 84 -5.04 1.17 48.65
C LYS A 84 -4.95 2.68 48.89
#